data_AF-A0AB33JSP5-F1
#
_entry.id   AF-A0AB33JSP5-F1
#
_cell.length_a   1.000
_cell.length_b   1.000
_cell.length_c   1.000
_cell.angle_alpha   90.00
_cell.angle_beta   90.00
_cell.angle_gamma   90.00
#
_symmetry.space_group_name_H-M   'P 1'
#
loop_
_entity.id
_entity.type
_entity.pdbx_description
1 polymer ?
#
loop_
_entity_poly.entity_id
_entity_poly.type
_entity_poly.pdbx_seq_one_letter_code
_entity_poly.pdbx_strand_id
1 'polypeptide(L)'
;MALDELKAALPDYAKDLKLNLSAVIGNSELPAQQLWGTVLSCAMATRSPAVLRELEPVAKAELSPAAYNAAKGAAAVMGMNNVYYRTTHLLSDKEYSGMRAGLRMNIIGTPGVEKADFELWCFAVSAINGCGQCLDSHEGVLRKAGVDREVIQASIKIAAVLQAVAATLDSEAVLAAL
;
A
#
# COMPACT_ATOMS: atom_id res chain seq x y z
N MET A 1 12.03 10.31 -15.37
CA MET A 1 11.01 9.26 -15.15
C MET A 1 10.15 9.67 -13.97
N ALA A 2 8.94 9.14 -13.78
CA ALA A 2 8.02 9.67 -12.75
C ALA A 2 8.55 9.63 -11.30
N LEU A 3 9.48 8.72 -11.00
CA LEU A 3 10.22 8.71 -9.73
C LEU A 3 11.14 9.94 -9.59
N ASP A 4 11.72 10.42 -10.69
CA ASP A 4 12.58 11.61 -10.68
C ASP A 4 11.80 12.89 -10.40
N GLU A 5 10.56 13.00 -10.91
CA GLU A 5 9.66 14.12 -10.63
C GLU A 5 9.30 14.19 -9.14
N LEU A 6 8.90 13.05 -8.55
CA LEU A 6 8.67 12.98 -7.10
C LEU A 6 9.92 13.33 -6.30
N LYS A 7 11.09 12.84 -6.72
CA LYS A 7 12.37 13.13 -6.07
C LYS A 7 12.83 14.58 -6.24
N ALA A 8 12.40 15.26 -7.30
CA ALA A 8 12.69 16.67 -7.56
C ALA A 8 11.75 17.59 -6.78
N ALA A 9 10.51 17.16 -6.55
CA ALA A 9 9.53 17.91 -5.76
C ALA A 9 9.79 17.87 -4.24
N LEU A 10 10.59 16.92 -3.76
CA LEU A 10 10.94 16.83 -2.34
C LEU A 10 11.90 17.96 -1.92
N PRO A 11 11.63 18.66 -0.80
CA PRO A 11 12.48 19.74 -0.30
C PRO A 11 13.80 19.21 0.27
N ASP A 12 14.78 20.10 0.42
CA ASP A 12 16.13 19.76 0.90
C ASP A 12 16.13 19.08 2.28
N TYR A 13 15.20 19.49 3.17
CA TYR A 13 15.07 18.88 4.50
C TYR A 13 14.57 17.43 4.45
N ALA A 14 13.99 16.99 3.32
CA ALA A 14 13.46 15.65 3.10
C ALA A 14 14.39 14.77 2.24
N LYS A 15 15.69 15.10 2.20
CA LYS A 15 16.69 14.38 1.40
C LYS A 15 16.71 12.86 1.64
N ASP A 16 16.46 12.41 2.86
CA ASP A 16 16.40 10.98 3.18
C ASP A 16 15.25 10.27 2.44
N LEU A 17 14.10 10.94 2.26
CA LEU A 17 12.97 10.38 1.50
C LEU A 17 13.32 10.19 0.02
N LYS A 18 14.11 11.10 -0.56
CA LYS A 18 14.60 11.00 -1.95
C LYS A 18 15.50 9.77 -2.15
N LEU A 19 16.39 9.51 -1.19
CA LEU A 19 17.27 8.35 -1.21
C LEU A 19 16.47 7.06 -1.01
N ASN A 20 15.54 7.06 -0.06
CA ASN A 20 14.70 5.90 0.23
C ASN A 20 13.76 5.55 -0.94
N LEU A 21 13.18 6.53 -1.65
CA LEU A 21 12.42 6.29 -2.89
C LEU A 21 13.26 5.53 -3.93
N SER A 22 14.52 5.92 -4.09
CA SER A 22 15.44 5.25 -5.03
C SER A 22 15.75 3.84 -4.56
N ALA A 23 15.94 3.62 -3.25
CA ALA A 23 16.24 2.32 -2.68
C ALA A 23 15.06 1.34 -2.78
N VAL A 24 13.83 1.77 -2.44
CA VAL A 24 12.69 0.85 -2.30
C VAL A 24 11.89 0.66 -3.60
N ILE A 25 12.01 1.57 -4.57
CA ILE A 25 11.36 1.45 -5.89
C ILE A 25 12.40 1.28 -6.99
N GLY A 26 13.35 2.22 -7.11
CA GLY A 26 14.32 2.24 -8.21
C GLY A 26 15.28 1.04 -8.23
N ASN A 27 15.68 0.56 -7.06
CA ASN A 27 16.60 -0.57 -6.89
C ASN A 27 15.94 -1.78 -6.21
N SER A 28 14.61 -1.91 -6.34
CA SER A 28 13.88 -3.01 -5.71
C SER A 28 14.22 -4.35 -6.36
N GLU A 29 14.38 -5.37 -5.53
CA GLU A 29 14.57 -6.76 -5.96
C GLU A 29 13.25 -7.52 -6.10
N LEU A 30 12.11 -6.86 -5.80
CA LEU A 30 10.80 -7.48 -5.97
C LEU A 30 10.51 -7.70 -7.46
N PRO A 31 9.86 -8.83 -7.82
CA PRO A 31 9.27 -9.01 -9.14
C PRO A 31 8.39 -7.81 -9.53
N ALA A 32 8.42 -7.42 -10.81
CA ALA A 32 7.74 -6.20 -11.29
C ALA A 32 6.26 -6.12 -10.87
N GLN A 33 5.52 -7.24 -10.94
CA GLN A 33 4.11 -7.28 -10.52
C GLN A 33 3.93 -7.03 -9.01
N GLN A 34 4.80 -7.61 -8.17
CA GLN A 34 4.77 -7.38 -6.72
C GLN A 34 5.13 -5.94 -6.40
N LEU A 35 6.22 -5.42 -6.99
CA LEU A 35 6.66 -4.05 -6.83
C LEU A 35 5.57 -3.05 -7.20
N TRP A 36 5.11 -3.08 -8.46
CA TRP A 36 4.21 -2.07 -8.97
C TRP A 36 2.78 -2.21 -8.45
N GLY A 37 2.35 -3.41 -8.09
CA GLY A 37 1.10 -3.61 -7.37
C GLY A 37 1.14 -3.07 -5.95
N THR A 38 2.25 -3.26 -5.22
CA THR A 38 2.47 -2.64 -3.91
C THR A 38 2.55 -1.13 -4.04
N VAL A 39 3.33 -0.59 -4.98
CA VAL A 39 3.46 0.86 -5.21
C VAL A 39 2.11 1.49 -5.52
N LEU A 40 1.33 0.94 -6.45
CA LEU A 40 0.03 1.49 -6.82
C LEU A 40 -0.98 1.44 -5.67
N SER A 41 -1.09 0.30 -5.00
CA SER A 41 -2.02 0.13 -3.88
C SER A 41 -1.66 1.07 -2.71
N CYS A 42 -0.37 1.21 -2.39
CA CYS A 42 0.10 2.17 -1.40
C CYS A 42 -0.11 3.61 -1.83
N ALA A 43 0.21 3.99 -3.08
CA ALA A 43 0.01 5.34 -3.61
C ALA A 43 -1.46 5.78 -3.52
N MET A 44 -2.41 4.86 -3.73
CA MET A 44 -3.83 5.14 -3.49
C MET A 44 -4.17 5.27 -2.00
N ALA A 45 -3.54 4.44 -1.15
CA ALA A 45 -3.79 4.46 0.30
C ALA A 45 -3.27 5.72 0.99
N THR A 46 -2.20 6.35 0.48
CA THR A 46 -1.71 7.64 1.01
C THR A 46 -2.68 8.79 0.75
N ARG A 47 -3.54 8.67 -0.27
CA ARG A 47 -4.48 9.69 -0.75
C ARG A 47 -3.83 10.99 -1.25
N SER A 48 -2.51 11.01 -1.45
CA SER A 48 -1.81 12.16 -2.01
C SER A 48 -2.01 12.22 -3.53
N PRO A 49 -2.61 13.29 -4.07
CA PRO A 49 -2.76 13.46 -5.51
C PRO A 49 -1.42 13.51 -6.24
N ALA A 50 -0.39 14.09 -5.62
CA ALA A 50 0.96 14.18 -6.20
C ALA A 50 1.57 12.78 -6.37
N VAL A 51 1.58 11.97 -5.31
CA VAL A 51 2.13 10.60 -5.36
C VAL A 51 1.37 9.72 -6.36
N LEU A 52 0.04 9.77 -6.34
CA LEU A 52 -0.76 8.95 -7.25
C LEU A 52 -0.57 9.36 -8.72
N ARG A 53 -0.54 10.66 -9.02
CA ARG A 53 -0.38 11.17 -10.38
C ARG A 53 0.95 10.72 -11.01
N GLU A 54 2.02 10.73 -10.24
CA GLU A 54 3.33 10.36 -10.75
C GLU A 54 3.50 8.83 -10.86
N LEU A 55 3.06 8.05 -9.87
CA LEU A 55 3.35 6.62 -9.86
C LEU A 55 2.35 5.76 -10.65
N GLU A 56 1.11 6.20 -10.80
CA GLU A 56 0.07 5.42 -11.50
C GLU A 56 0.42 5.13 -12.97
N PRO A 57 0.91 6.08 -13.79
CA PRO A 57 1.21 5.80 -15.19
C PRO A 57 2.29 4.73 -15.37
N VAL A 58 3.29 4.72 -14.48
CA VAL A 58 4.34 3.71 -14.51
C VAL A 58 3.80 2.36 -14.06
N ALA A 59 3.05 2.32 -12.95
CA ALA A 59 2.40 1.09 -12.51
C ALA A 59 1.48 0.49 -13.59
N LYS A 60 0.76 1.33 -14.32
CA LYS A 60 -0.13 0.89 -15.41
C LYS A 60 0.63 0.31 -16.60
N ALA A 61 1.85 0.78 -16.88
CA ALA A 61 2.69 0.23 -17.93
C ALA A 61 3.33 -1.12 -17.53
N GLU A 62 3.63 -1.29 -16.24
CA GLU A 62 4.33 -2.46 -15.69
C GLU A 62 3.39 -3.59 -15.25
N LEU A 63 2.12 -3.28 -15.02
CA LEU A 63 1.10 -4.24 -14.61
C LEU A 63 0.22 -4.68 -15.77
N SER A 64 -0.16 -5.96 -15.77
CA SER A 64 -1.27 -6.42 -16.61
C SER A 64 -2.57 -5.69 -16.25
N PRO A 65 -3.56 -5.59 -17.15
CA PRO A 65 -4.86 -4.98 -16.82
C PRO A 65 -5.56 -5.62 -15.62
N ALA A 66 -5.39 -6.94 -15.43
CA ALA A 66 -5.90 -7.66 -14.28
C ALA A 66 -5.19 -7.24 -12.99
N ALA A 67 -3.86 -7.21 -12.98
CA ALA A 67 -3.06 -6.81 -11.82
C ALA A 67 -3.27 -5.34 -11.44
N TYR A 68 -3.37 -4.45 -12.43
CA TYR A 68 -3.69 -3.05 -12.22
C TYR A 68 -5.04 -2.87 -11.52
N ASN A 69 -6.08 -3.57 -11.97
CA ASN A 69 -7.40 -3.51 -11.32
C ASN A 69 -7.40 -4.16 -9.94
N ALA A 70 -6.67 -5.27 -9.77
CA ALA A 70 -6.54 -5.95 -8.49
C ALA A 70 -5.79 -5.11 -7.45
N ALA A 71 -4.70 -4.41 -7.82
CA ALA A 71 -3.99 -3.51 -6.92
C ALA A 71 -4.87 -2.34 -6.43
N LYS A 72 -5.65 -1.71 -7.33
CA LYS A 72 -6.65 -0.71 -6.94
C LYS A 72 -7.72 -1.31 -6.02
N GLY A 73 -8.14 -2.53 -6.33
CA GLY A 73 -9.10 -3.30 -5.55
C GLY A 73 -8.61 -3.59 -4.13
N ALA A 74 -7.32 -3.92 -3.96
CA ALA A 74 -6.68 -4.12 -2.68
C ALA A 74 -6.74 -2.84 -1.83
N ALA A 75 -6.39 -1.69 -2.40
CA ALA A 75 -6.50 -0.40 -1.71
C ALA A 75 -7.95 -0.08 -1.30
N ALA A 76 -8.92 -0.32 -2.21
CA ALA A 76 -10.33 -0.04 -1.96
C ALA A 76 -10.90 -0.93 -0.84
N VAL A 77 -10.72 -2.24 -0.91
CA VAL A 77 -11.28 -3.18 0.08
C VAL A 77 -10.60 -3.02 1.44
N MET A 78 -9.29 -2.73 1.47
CA MET A 78 -8.58 -2.45 2.72
C MET A 78 -8.98 -1.12 3.35
N GLY A 79 -9.35 -0.11 2.56
CA GLY A 79 -9.94 1.12 3.09
C GLY A 79 -11.19 0.87 3.96
N MET A 80 -12.00 -0.12 3.58
CA MET A 80 -13.16 -0.57 4.38
C MET A 80 -12.72 -1.50 5.52
N ASN A 81 -12.00 -2.58 5.20
CA ASN A 81 -11.64 -3.63 6.14
C ASN A 81 -10.78 -3.11 7.29
N ASN A 82 -9.79 -2.28 6.99
CA ASN A 82 -8.89 -1.77 8.02
C ASN A 82 -9.62 -0.88 9.02
N VAL A 83 -10.66 -0.15 8.63
CA VAL A 83 -11.49 0.61 9.57
C VAL A 83 -12.29 -0.34 10.46
N TYR A 84 -13.01 -1.29 9.87
CA TYR A 84 -13.87 -2.21 10.61
C TYR A 84 -13.05 -3.07 11.59
N TYR A 85 -12.06 -3.81 11.08
CA TYR A 85 -11.28 -4.76 11.88
C TYR A 85 -10.36 -4.07 12.88
N ARG A 86 -9.79 -2.89 12.58
CA ARG A 86 -9.05 -2.13 13.60
C ARG A 86 -9.96 -1.74 14.75
N THR A 87 -11.19 -1.29 14.44
CA THR A 87 -12.14 -0.86 15.47
C THR A 87 -12.55 -2.03 16.36
N THR A 88 -12.99 -3.16 15.77
CA THR A 88 -13.41 -4.33 16.56
C THR A 88 -12.25 -4.96 17.34
N HIS A 89 -11.02 -4.91 16.82
CA HIS A 89 -9.83 -5.36 17.52
C HIS A 89 -9.49 -4.50 18.75
N LEU A 90 -9.58 -3.17 18.62
CA LEU A 90 -9.25 -2.21 19.67
C LEU A 90 -10.33 -2.05 20.75
N LEU A 91 -11.60 -2.35 20.44
CA LEU A 91 -12.67 -2.28 21.43
C LEU A 91 -12.44 -3.28 22.57
N SER A 92 -12.56 -2.79 23.80
CA SER A 92 -12.50 -3.62 25.01
C SER A 92 -13.72 -4.55 25.10
N ASP A 93 -14.87 -4.10 24.61
CA ASP A 93 -16.07 -4.93 24.48
C ASP A 93 -15.91 -5.91 23.30
N LYS A 94 -15.83 -7.19 23.63
CA LYS A 94 -15.59 -8.26 22.65
C LYS A 94 -16.85 -8.77 21.96
N GLU A 95 -18.05 -8.33 22.38
CA GLU A 95 -19.30 -8.68 21.73
C GLU A 95 -19.29 -8.28 20.25
N TYR A 96 -18.74 -7.09 19.93
CA TYR A 96 -18.63 -6.61 18.55
C TYR A 96 -17.77 -7.51 17.65
N SER A 97 -16.79 -8.22 18.19
CA SER A 97 -15.97 -9.17 17.43
C SER A 97 -16.70 -10.49 17.13
N GLY A 98 -17.69 -10.84 17.96
CA GLY A 98 -18.55 -12.02 17.74
C GLY A 98 -19.70 -11.76 16.76
N MET A 99 -20.07 -10.50 16.53
CA MET A 99 -21.12 -10.13 15.58
C MET A 99 -20.69 -10.36 14.13
N ARG A 100 -21.65 -10.77 13.29
CA ARG A 100 -21.41 -10.89 11.85
C ARG A 100 -21.17 -9.51 11.24
N ALA A 101 -20.01 -9.32 10.61
CA ALA A 101 -19.66 -8.05 9.96
C ALA A 101 -20.66 -7.59 8.88
N GLY A 102 -21.22 -8.53 8.09
CA GLY A 102 -22.19 -8.19 7.05
C GLY A 102 -21.61 -7.44 5.84
N LEU A 103 -20.28 -7.31 5.74
CA LEU A 103 -19.58 -6.60 4.67
C LEU A 103 -19.15 -7.57 3.56
N ARG A 104 -19.33 -7.17 2.30
CA ARG A 104 -18.91 -7.96 1.13
C ARG A 104 -17.45 -7.72 0.80
N MET A 105 -16.68 -8.79 0.63
CA MET A 105 -15.23 -8.74 0.38
C MET A 105 -14.79 -9.72 -0.72
N ASN A 106 -15.67 -9.99 -1.70
CA ASN A 106 -15.48 -11.07 -2.70
C ASN A 106 -14.15 -10.96 -3.47
N ILE A 107 -13.65 -9.75 -3.69
CA ILE A 107 -12.36 -9.51 -4.36
C ILE A 107 -11.18 -10.15 -3.63
N ILE A 108 -11.26 -10.31 -2.30
CA ILE A 108 -10.25 -11.04 -1.54
C ILE A 108 -10.27 -12.52 -1.96
N GLY A 109 -11.45 -13.12 -2.12
CA GLY A 109 -11.57 -14.53 -2.54
C GLY A 109 -11.18 -14.76 -4.00
N THR A 110 -11.49 -13.81 -4.88
CA THR A 110 -11.29 -13.95 -6.34
C THR A 110 -10.65 -12.68 -6.92
N PRO A 111 -9.35 -12.43 -6.65
CA PRO A 111 -8.70 -11.17 -7.01
C PRO A 111 -8.35 -11.04 -8.50
N GLY A 112 -8.43 -12.13 -9.28
CA GLY A 112 -8.07 -12.13 -10.71
C GLY A 112 -6.56 -12.13 -10.97
N VAL A 113 -5.75 -12.31 -9.93
CA VAL A 113 -4.30 -12.48 -9.96
C VAL A 113 -3.89 -13.55 -8.95
N GLU A 114 -2.59 -13.85 -8.88
CA GLU A 114 -2.05 -14.71 -7.84
C GLU A 114 -2.42 -14.20 -6.45
N LYS A 115 -2.91 -15.13 -5.61
CA LYS A 115 -3.44 -14.80 -4.29
C LYS A 115 -2.36 -14.17 -3.40
N ALA A 116 -1.12 -14.65 -3.48
CA ALA A 116 -0.01 -14.12 -2.72
C ALA A 116 0.27 -12.65 -3.05
N ASP A 117 0.21 -12.25 -4.31
CA ASP A 117 0.43 -10.85 -4.72
C ASP A 117 -0.67 -9.94 -4.18
N PHE A 118 -1.94 -10.36 -4.31
CA PHE A 118 -3.06 -9.59 -3.76
C PHE A 118 -2.98 -9.44 -2.23
N GLU A 119 -2.60 -10.50 -1.52
CA GLU A 119 -2.40 -10.46 -0.07
C GLU A 119 -1.23 -9.54 0.31
N LEU A 120 -0.15 -9.50 -0.47
CA LEU A 120 0.98 -8.59 -0.27
C LEU A 120 0.56 -7.12 -0.40
N TRP A 121 -0.28 -6.81 -1.38
CA TRP A 121 -0.82 -5.46 -1.57
C TRP A 121 -1.78 -5.08 -0.44
N CYS A 122 -2.67 -5.99 -0.03
CA CYS A 122 -3.56 -5.76 1.12
C CYS A 122 -2.78 -5.55 2.42
N PHE A 123 -1.71 -6.32 2.63
CA PHE A 123 -0.79 -6.17 3.75
C PHE A 123 -0.13 -4.78 3.75
N ALA A 124 0.44 -4.36 2.62
CA ALA A 124 1.10 -3.06 2.50
C ALA A 124 0.14 -1.88 2.74
N VAL A 125 -1.09 -1.96 2.24
CA VAL A 125 -2.15 -0.95 2.52
C VAL A 125 -2.54 -0.97 4.00
N SER A 126 -2.63 -2.15 4.62
CA SER A 126 -2.95 -2.29 6.04
C SER A 126 -1.87 -1.69 6.95
N ALA A 127 -0.61 -1.66 6.49
CA ALA A 127 0.50 -0.98 7.18
C ALA A 127 0.30 0.54 7.18
N ILE A 128 -0.08 1.14 6.04
CA ILE A 128 -0.42 2.57 5.95
C ILE A 128 -1.60 2.91 6.85
N ASN A 129 -2.65 2.08 6.80
CA ASN A 129 -3.87 2.33 7.56
C ASN A 129 -3.76 1.96 9.06
N GLY A 130 -2.70 1.26 9.48
CA GLY A 130 -2.48 0.90 10.89
C GLY A 130 -3.51 -0.08 11.46
N CYS A 131 -3.83 -1.16 10.75
CA CYS A 131 -4.75 -2.19 11.25
C CYS A 131 -4.01 -3.49 11.63
N GLY A 132 -3.73 -3.68 12.94
CA GLY A 132 -3.02 -4.85 13.47
C GLY A 132 -3.64 -6.19 13.08
N GLN A 133 -4.96 -6.33 13.22
CA GLN A 133 -5.65 -7.57 12.85
C GLN A 133 -5.53 -7.91 11.36
N CYS A 134 -5.59 -6.91 10.48
CA CYS A 134 -5.40 -7.15 9.04
C CYS A 134 -3.93 -7.47 8.72
N LEU A 135 -2.97 -6.83 9.39
CA LEU A 135 -1.55 -7.13 9.24
C LEU A 135 -1.26 -8.60 9.57
N ASP A 136 -1.69 -9.07 10.74
CA ASP A 136 -1.50 -10.46 11.16
C ASP A 136 -2.21 -11.44 10.22
N SER A 137 -3.42 -11.10 9.75
CA SER A 137 -4.18 -11.95 8.85
C SER A 137 -3.49 -12.11 7.49
N HIS A 138 -3.08 -11.02 6.85
CA HIS A 138 -2.45 -11.06 5.54
C HIS A 138 -1.04 -11.65 5.61
N GLU A 139 -0.24 -11.31 6.63
CA GLU A 139 1.08 -11.92 6.86
C GLU A 139 0.95 -13.43 7.02
N GLY A 140 0.00 -13.91 7.82
CA GLY A 140 -0.20 -15.34 8.03
C GLY A 140 -0.56 -16.08 6.74
N VAL A 141 -1.34 -15.48 5.84
CA VAL A 141 -1.64 -16.05 4.52
C VAL A 141 -0.39 -16.07 3.63
N LEU A 142 0.36 -14.96 3.57
CA LEU A 142 1.60 -14.86 2.81
C LEU A 142 2.64 -15.90 3.24
N ARG A 143 2.82 -16.07 4.56
CA ARG A 143 3.75 -17.06 5.11
C ARG A 143 3.33 -18.49 4.81
N LYS A 144 2.03 -18.79 4.87
CA LYS A 144 1.49 -20.11 4.46
C LYS A 144 1.68 -20.39 2.98
N ALA A 145 1.66 -19.34 2.15
CA ALA A 145 1.95 -19.42 0.72
C ALA A 145 3.47 -19.48 0.40
N GLY A 146 4.33 -19.46 1.41
CA GLY A 146 5.79 -19.54 1.23
C GLY A 146 6.46 -18.22 0.85
N VAL A 147 5.79 -17.08 0.97
CA VAL A 147 6.39 -15.77 0.67
C VAL A 147 7.40 -15.40 1.76
N ASP A 148 8.64 -15.10 1.36
CA ASP A 148 9.76 -14.77 2.24
C ASP A 148 9.56 -13.49 3.07
N ARG A 149 10.19 -13.42 4.25
CA ARG A 149 9.98 -12.28 5.18
C ARG A 149 10.58 -11.01 4.60
N GLU A 150 11.62 -11.17 3.80
CA GLU A 150 12.32 -10.14 3.06
C GLU A 150 11.39 -9.48 2.04
N VAL A 151 10.55 -10.27 1.33
CA VAL A 151 9.52 -9.76 0.41
C VAL A 151 8.45 -8.97 1.17
N ILE A 152 7.96 -9.54 2.28
CA ILE A 152 6.97 -8.87 3.14
C ILE A 152 7.54 -7.56 3.69
N GLN A 153 8.78 -7.58 4.20
CA GLN A 153 9.47 -6.41 4.73
C GLN A 153 9.73 -5.34 3.65
N ALA A 154 10.06 -5.73 2.42
CA ALA A 154 10.19 -4.80 1.30
C ALA A 154 8.88 -4.04 1.05
N SER A 155 7.72 -4.72 1.15
CA SER A 155 6.42 -4.05 1.03
C SER A 155 6.14 -3.05 2.16
N ILE A 156 6.59 -3.33 3.40
CA ILE A 156 6.50 -2.39 4.54
C ILE A 156 7.35 -1.15 4.26
N LYS A 157 8.57 -1.33 3.74
CA LYS A 157 9.48 -0.22 3.41
C LYS A 157 8.86 0.68 2.33
N ILE A 158 8.28 0.09 1.27
CA ILE A 158 7.58 0.85 0.23
C ILE A 158 6.42 1.65 0.84
N ALA A 159 5.57 0.98 1.63
CA ALA A 159 4.43 1.61 2.29
C ALA A 159 4.84 2.81 3.16
N ALA A 160 5.85 2.64 4.01
CA ALA A 160 6.36 3.68 4.90
C ALA A 160 6.95 4.88 4.14
N VAL A 161 7.77 4.62 3.11
CA VAL A 161 8.40 5.68 2.30
C VAL A 161 7.34 6.46 1.52
N LEU A 162 6.40 5.78 0.86
CA LEU A 162 5.34 6.45 0.12
C LEU A 162 4.45 7.30 1.04
N GLN A 163 4.13 6.81 2.24
CA GLN A 163 3.36 7.59 3.22
C GLN A 163 4.09 8.87 3.65
N ALA A 164 5.40 8.80 3.90
CA ALA A 164 6.19 9.97 4.28
C ALA A 164 6.34 10.97 3.13
N VAL A 165 6.58 10.49 1.91
CA VAL A 165 6.68 11.33 0.70
C VAL A 165 5.36 12.05 0.44
N ALA A 166 4.24 11.32 0.49
CA ALA A 166 2.89 11.88 0.34
C ALA A 166 2.62 13.01 1.33
N ALA A 167 2.81 12.76 2.62
CA ALA A 167 2.58 13.76 3.66
C ALA A 167 3.46 15.01 3.48
N THR A 168 4.72 14.83 3.06
CA THR A 168 5.67 15.93 2.81
C THR A 168 5.20 16.78 1.64
N LEU A 169 4.92 16.16 0.48
CA LEU A 169 4.52 16.88 -0.73
C LEU A 169 3.17 17.58 -0.58
N ASP A 170 2.21 16.94 0.09
CA ASP A 170 0.90 17.54 0.34
C ASP A 170 1.03 18.78 1.25
N SER A 171 1.93 18.73 2.24
CA SER A 171 2.21 19.88 3.12
C SER A 171 2.88 21.02 2.36
N GLU A 172 3.93 20.73 1.58
CA GLU A 172 4.64 21.72 0.76
C GLU A 172 3.72 22.37 -0.28
N ALA A 173 2.80 21.61 -0.89
CA ALA A 173 1.83 22.15 -1.83
C ALA A 173 0.90 23.19 -1.18
N VAL A 174 0.52 22.99 0.09
CA VAL A 174 -0.26 23.97 0.84
C VAL A 174 0.59 25.17 1.23
N LEU A 175 1.80 24.95 1.73
CA LEU A 175 2.71 26.03 2.16
C LEU A 175 3.12 26.94 1.00
N ALA A 176 3.33 26.39 -0.20
CA ALA A 176 3.64 27.17 -1.40
C ALA A 176 2.45 28.02 -1.91
N ALA A 177 1.23 27.73 -1.45
CA ALA A 177 0.01 28.47 -1.79
C ALA A 177 -0.39 29.53 -0.76
N LEU A 178 0.36 29.65 0.35
CA LEU A 178 0.20 30.71 1.37
C LEU A 178 0.93 31.99 0.94
#